data_AF-A0A218P414-F1
#
_entry.id   AF-A0A218P414-F1
#
_cell.length_a   1.000
_cell.length_b   1.000
_cell.length_c   1.000
_cell.angle_alpha   90.00
_cell.angle_beta   90.00
_cell.angle_gamma   90.00
#
_symmetry.space_group_name_H-M   'P 1'
#
loop_
_entity.id
_entity.type
_entity.pdbx_description
1 polymer ?
#
loop_
_entity_poly.entity_id
_entity_poly.type
_entity_poly.pdbx_seq_one_letter_code
_entity_poly.pdbx_strand_id
1 'polypeptide(L)'
;MLKSGDALKDFVKNAVIWSLVGLGFLGFYPGLLFGVGAAVAGVARHARRYGDLLVRGLGFLIMALAVFLLHTDLWLGTFAVSLLLWVALLYALAYVLRIRQNSDFLERNLLGMAAVGAISAFILAYPSTSSAVLLLFYLFASLAVFYLAYLVSSYLSSRWAGSEDLTPLPLPDLEPKRDAYSRDLERVVRAFVEKGDSAPLLVFVVRNASSLYTPHLEEIIRPIANYREASAPSLAPPWVVEKMALEERRRRAVLVKELVRRLKAHGGIRGA
;
A
#
# COMPACT_ATOMS: atom_id res chain seq x y z
N MET A 1 12.72 8.26 -26.48
CA MET A 1 14.16 8.15 -26.80
C MET A 1 14.95 8.72 -25.64
N LEU A 2 15.68 7.89 -24.89
CA LEU A 2 16.58 8.34 -23.82
C LEU A 2 17.74 9.14 -24.44
N LYS A 3 18.07 10.32 -23.89
CA LYS A 3 19.34 10.99 -24.20
C LYS A 3 20.46 10.16 -23.58
N SER A 4 21.07 9.27 -24.36
CA SER A 4 22.14 8.37 -23.89
C SER A 4 23.32 9.11 -23.26
N GLY A 5 23.51 10.39 -23.61
CA GLY A 5 24.56 11.24 -23.05
C GLY A 5 24.43 11.50 -21.54
N ASP A 6 23.22 11.66 -21.02
CA ASP A 6 23.03 11.99 -19.59
C ASP A 6 23.33 10.76 -18.72
N ALA A 7 22.85 9.58 -19.13
CA ALA A 7 23.12 8.31 -18.46
C ALA A 7 24.61 7.97 -18.43
N LEU A 8 25.34 8.22 -19.53
CA LEU A 8 26.78 7.98 -19.61
C LEU A 8 27.56 8.92 -18.67
N LYS A 9 27.21 10.21 -18.66
CA LYS A 9 27.84 11.20 -17.78
C LYS A 9 27.66 10.83 -16.31
N ASP A 10 26.46 10.39 -15.95
CA ASP A 10 26.13 9.97 -14.61
C ASP A 10 26.83 8.68 -14.19
N PHE A 11 26.96 7.71 -15.11
CA PHE A 11 27.73 6.50 -14.90
C PHE A 11 29.20 6.83 -14.59
N VAL A 12 29.85 7.60 -15.47
CA VAL A 12 31.28 7.95 -15.33
C VAL A 12 31.51 8.74 -14.05
N LYS A 13 30.65 9.71 -13.73
CA LYS A 13 30.74 10.49 -12.49
C LYS A 13 30.67 9.59 -11.25
N ASN A 14 29.69 8.69 -11.19
CA ASN A 14 29.54 7.79 -10.05
C ASN A 14 30.70 6.78 -9.97
N ALA A 15 31.13 6.23 -11.12
CA ALA A 15 32.27 5.33 -11.17
C ALA A 15 33.51 5.99 -10.58
N VAL A 16 33.88 7.19 -11.05
CA VAL A 16 35.09 7.88 -10.57
C VAL A 16 35.00 8.21 -9.08
N ILE A 17 33.88 8.79 -8.61
CA ILE A 17 33.72 9.18 -7.21
C ILE A 17 33.84 7.96 -6.29
N TRP A 18 33.10 6.90 -6.59
CA TRP A 18 33.08 5.71 -5.74
C TRP A 18 34.32 4.85 -5.90
N SER A 19 35.00 4.89 -7.05
CA SER A 19 36.33 4.29 -7.20
C SER A 19 37.35 5.02 -6.35
N LEU A 20 37.37 6.35 -6.32
CA LEU A 20 38.30 7.11 -5.46
C LEU A 20 38.08 6.80 -3.97
N VAL A 21 36.82 6.71 -3.54
CA VAL A 21 36.49 6.24 -2.19
C VAL A 21 36.98 4.82 -1.97
N GLY A 22 36.67 3.91 -2.90
CA GLY A 22 37.09 2.51 -2.83
C GLY A 22 38.60 2.35 -2.78
N LEU A 23 39.37 3.13 -3.54
CA LEU A 23 40.84 3.12 -3.53
C LEU A 23 41.42 3.47 -2.16
N GLY A 24 40.78 4.36 -1.41
CA GLY A 24 41.21 4.77 -0.07
C GLY A 24 41.14 3.64 0.97
N PHE A 25 40.31 2.61 0.74
CA PHE A 25 40.04 1.56 1.73
C PHE A 25 40.30 0.13 1.21
N LEU A 26 40.17 -0.11 -0.09
CA LEU A 26 40.09 -1.45 -0.70
C LEU A 26 41.25 -1.73 -1.69
N GLY A 27 42.21 -0.81 -1.84
CA GLY A 27 43.28 -0.96 -2.83
C GLY A 27 42.81 -0.83 -4.29
N PHE A 28 43.73 -1.00 -5.24
CA PHE A 28 43.49 -0.58 -6.64
C PHE A 28 42.36 -1.33 -7.35
N TYR A 29 42.48 -2.65 -7.51
CA TYR A 29 41.52 -3.45 -8.26
C TYR A 29 40.13 -3.53 -7.58
N PRO A 30 40.03 -3.80 -6.26
CA PRO A 30 38.74 -3.82 -5.59
C PRO A 30 38.10 -2.43 -5.52
N GLY A 31 38.89 -1.35 -5.39
CA GLY A 31 38.39 0.01 -5.45
C GLY A 31 37.76 0.36 -6.80
N LEU A 32 38.39 -0.03 -7.91
CA LEU A 32 37.79 0.11 -9.25
C LEU A 32 36.49 -0.70 -9.38
N LEU A 33 36.49 -1.96 -8.96
CA LEU A 33 35.30 -2.81 -9.03
C LEU A 33 34.14 -2.26 -8.18
N PHE A 34 34.45 -1.72 -7.00
CA PHE A 34 33.48 -1.06 -6.13
C PHE A 34 32.85 0.16 -6.82
N GLY A 35 33.66 1.00 -7.46
CA GLY A 35 33.15 2.14 -8.24
C GLY A 35 32.30 1.73 -9.43
N VAL A 36 32.67 0.66 -10.14
CA VAL A 36 31.83 0.08 -11.21
C VAL A 36 30.48 -0.38 -10.65
N GLY A 37 30.46 -1.10 -9.53
CA GLY A 37 29.22 -1.52 -8.89
C GLY A 37 28.32 -0.35 -8.49
N ALA A 38 28.90 0.71 -7.92
CA ALA A 38 28.17 1.93 -7.57
C ALA A 38 27.64 2.68 -8.81
N ALA A 39 28.41 2.69 -9.89
CA ALA A 39 27.99 3.28 -11.16
C ALA A 39 26.81 2.52 -11.79
N VAL A 40 26.85 1.18 -11.77
CA VAL A 40 25.74 0.32 -12.19
C VAL A 40 24.48 0.63 -11.36
N ALA A 41 24.60 0.67 -10.03
CA ALA A 41 23.47 1.03 -9.17
C ALA A 41 22.93 2.44 -9.45
N GLY A 42 23.81 3.41 -9.76
CA GLY A 42 23.43 4.79 -10.08
C GLY A 42 22.76 4.97 -11.45
N VAL A 43 23.08 4.12 -12.42
CA VAL A 43 22.44 4.12 -13.76
C VAL A 43 21.04 3.50 -13.71
N ALA A 44 20.70 2.75 -12.66
CA ALA A 44 19.39 2.14 -12.52
C ALA A 44 18.21 3.11 -12.74
N ARG A 45 18.35 4.40 -12.42
CA ARG A 45 17.32 5.43 -12.72
C ARG A 45 16.93 5.55 -14.19
N HIS A 46 17.78 5.08 -15.11
CA HIS A 46 17.58 5.10 -16.55
C HIS A 46 17.07 3.75 -17.09
N ALA A 47 16.99 2.72 -16.26
CA ALA A 47 16.45 1.43 -16.66
C ALA A 47 14.94 1.53 -16.92
N ARG A 48 14.40 0.61 -17.72
CA ARG A 48 12.95 0.50 -17.94
C ARG A 48 12.24 0.23 -16.61
N ARG A 49 10.96 0.62 -16.52
CA ARG A 49 10.09 0.43 -15.35
C ARG A 49 10.26 -1.00 -14.79
N TYR A 50 10.61 -1.11 -13.50
CA TYR A 50 10.91 -2.33 -12.73
C TYR A 50 12.30 -2.95 -12.93
N GLY A 51 12.94 -2.75 -14.09
CA GLY A 51 14.32 -3.21 -14.32
C GLY A 51 15.35 -2.46 -13.46
N ASP A 52 14.98 -1.27 -12.97
CA ASP A 52 15.80 -0.45 -12.08
C ASP A 52 16.12 -1.16 -10.76
N LEU A 53 15.17 -1.89 -10.18
CA LEU A 53 15.39 -2.66 -8.95
C LEU A 53 16.47 -3.73 -9.14
N LEU A 54 16.43 -4.46 -10.25
CA LEU A 54 17.39 -5.51 -10.55
C LEU A 54 18.77 -4.93 -10.83
N VAL A 55 18.86 -3.82 -11.57
CA VAL A 55 20.12 -3.12 -11.84
C VAL A 55 20.74 -2.57 -10.54
N ARG A 56 19.95 -2.03 -9.61
CA ARG A 56 20.45 -1.64 -8.27
C ARG A 56 20.98 -2.84 -7.51
N GLY A 57 20.20 -3.92 -7.45
CA GLY A 57 20.60 -5.16 -6.78
C GLY A 57 21.93 -5.70 -7.32
N LEU A 58 22.09 -5.71 -8.64
CA LEU A 58 23.33 -6.12 -9.30
C LEU A 58 24.51 -5.21 -8.94
N GLY A 59 24.29 -3.89 -8.90
CA GLY A 59 25.33 -2.94 -8.49
C GLY A 59 25.82 -3.19 -7.06
N PHE A 60 24.90 -3.39 -6.12
CA PHE A 60 25.24 -3.74 -4.73
C PHE A 60 25.93 -5.11 -4.61
N LEU A 61 25.55 -6.08 -5.44
CA LEU A 61 26.23 -7.39 -5.50
C LEU A 61 27.68 -7.25 -5.95
N ILE A 62 27.95 -6.45 -6.99
CA ILE A 62 29.31 -6.17 -7.48
C ILE A 62 30.13 -5.46 -6.40
N MET A 63 29.53 -4.49 -5.70
CA MET A 63 30.19 -3.83 -4.56
C MET A 63 30.51 -4.80 -3.43
N ALA A 64 29.59 -5.72 -3.09
CA ALA A 64 29.82 -6.75 -2.08
C ALA A 64 30.97 -7.68 -2.48
N LEU A 65 31.02 -8.09 -3.76
CA LEU A 65 32.10 -8.90 -4.30
C LEU A 65 33.44 -8.16 -4.21
N ALA A 66 33.47 -6.86 -4.51
CA ALA A 66 34.68 -6.05 -4.39
C ALA A 66 35.23 -6.03 -2.95
N VAL A 67 34.37 -5.84 -1.96
CA VAL A 67 34.78 -5.86 -0.55
C VAL A 67 35.20 -7.28 -0.13
N PHE A 68 34.50 -8.32 -0.59
CA PHE A 68 34.83 -9.70 -0.28
C PHE A 68 36.21 -10.12 -0.82
N LEU A 69 36.57 -9.68 -2.03
CA LEU A 69 37.87 -9.94 -2.63
C LEU A 69 39.04 -9.32 -1.87
N LEU A 70 38.79 -8.35 -0.98
CA LEU A 70 39.83 -7.72 -0.18
C LEU A 70 40.46 -8.65 0.87
N HIS A 71 39.83 -9.79 1.18
CA HIS A 71 40.32 -10.74 2.21
C HIS A 71 40.77 -10.03 3.50
N THR A 72 40.01 -9.04 3.95
CA THR A 72 40.26 -8.40 5.24
C THR A 72 39.72 -9.28 6.35
N ASP A 73 40.60 -9.82 7.18
CA ASP A 73 40.28 -10.52 8.45
C ASP A 73 39.62 -9.60 9.52
N LEU A 74 39.31 -8.37 9.13
CA LEU A 74 38.64 -7.38 9.96
C LEU A 74 37.13 -7.61 9.92
N TRP A 75 36.52 -7.61 11.10
CA TRP A 75 35.06 -7.64 11.26
C TRP A 75 34.32 -6.59 10.41
N LEU A 76 34.93 -5.43 10.18
CA LEU A 76 34.38 -4.37 9.31
C LEU A 76 34.17 -4.84 7.86
N GLY A 77 35.06 -5.70 7.33
CA GLY A 77 34.93 -6.27 5.99
C GLY A 77 33.71 -7.20 5.90
N THR A 78 33.58 -8.12 6.86
CA THR A 78 32.43 -9.03 6.96
C THR A 78 31.13 -8.25 7.11
N PHE A 79 31.11 -7.21 7.95
CA PHE A 79 29.97 -6.32 8.11
C PHE A 79 29.55 -5.68 6.78
N ALA A 80 30.50 -5.06 6.08
CA ALA A 80 30.23 -4.39 4.81
C ALA A 80 29.75 -5.37 3.73
N VAL A 81 30.37 -6.55 3.61
CA VAL A 81 29.93 -7.59 2.66
C VAL A 81 28.52 -8.06 2.98
N SER A 82 28.23 -8.38 4.25
CA SER A 82 26.91 -8.86 4.67
C SER A 82 25.83 -7.80 4.46
N LEU A 83 26.11 -6.53 4.77
CA LEU A 83 25.17 -5.42 4.54
C LEU A 83 24.90 -5.22 3.05
N LEU A 84 25.93 -5.18 2.20
CA LEU A 84 25.77 -4.99 0.76
C LEU A 84 25.01 -6.16 0.13
N LEU A 85 25.29 -7.41 0.53
CA LEU A 85 24.54 -8.59 0.11
C LEU A 85 23.08 -8.52 0.55
N TRP A 86 22.81 -8.09 1.78
CA TRP A 86 21.45 -7.92 2.27
C TRP A 86 20.67 -6.92 1.42
N VAL A 87 21.27 -5.76 1.15
CA VAL A 87 20.65 -4.73 0.30
C VAL A 87 20.43 -5.26 -1.12
N ALA A 88 21.39 -5.96 -1.70
CA ALA A 88 21.24 -6.60 -3.01
C ALA A 88 20.05 -7.58 -3.04
N LEU A 89 19.92 -8.41 -2.00
CA LEU A 89 18.85 -9.38 -1.85
C LEU A 89 17.48 -8.71 -1.65
N LEU A 90 17.41 -7.61 -0.91
CA LEU A 90 16.17 -6.81 -0.78
C LEU A 90 15.72 -6.27 -2.15
N TYR A 91 16.64 -5.72 -2.96
CA TYR A 91 16.30 -5.25 -4.30
C TYR A 91 15.82 -6.40 -5.22
N ALA A 92 16.46 -7.57 -5.13
CA ALA A 92 16.03 -8.75 -5.88
C ALA A 92 14.64 -9.25 -5.42
N LEU A 93 14.38 -9.30 -4.11
CA LEU A 93 13.08 -9.66 -3.56
C LEU A 93 12.01 -8.65 -3.94
N ALA A 94 12.31 -7.35 -3.89
CA ALA A 94 11.39 -6.29 -4.30
C ALA A 94 10.99 -6.48 -5.77
N TYR A 95 11.96 -6.78 -6.64
CA TYR A 95 11.70 -7.09 -8.04
C TYR A 95 10.77 -8.31 -8.20
N VAL A 96 11.04 -9.41 -7.49
CA VAL A 96 10.22 -10.64 -7.56
C VAL A 96 8.80 -10.40 -7.02
N LEU A 97 8.66 -9.73 -5.89
CA LEU A 97 7.36 -9.38 -5.29
C LEU A 97 6.56 -8.47 -6.21
N ARG A 98 7.22 -7.50 -6.84
CA ARG A 98 6.57 -6.60 -7.78
C ARG A 98 6.08 -7.33 -9.02
N ILE A 99 6.87 -8.23 -9.61
CA ILE A 99 6.46 -8.98 -10.80
C ILE A 99 5.38 -10.02 -10.49
N ARG A 100 5.50 -10.75 -9.37
CA ARG A 100 4.58 -11.85 -9.05
C ARG A 100 3.28 -11.40 -8.38
N GLN A 101 3.34 -10.35 -7.56
CA GLN A 101 2.23 -9.96 -6.69
C GLN A 101 1.78 -8.51 -6.90
N ASN A 102 2.42 -7.77 -7.83
CA ASN A 102 2.18 -6.33 -8.06
C ASN A 102 2.29 -5.47 -6.78
N SER A 103 3.03 -5.95 -5.78
CA SER A 103 3.14 -5.30 -4.48
C SER A 103 4.33 -4.33 -4.42
N ASP A 104 4.07 -3.11 -3.95
CA ASP A 104 5.08 -2.08 -3.68
C ASP A 104 5.62 -2.10 -2.25
N PHE A 105 5.22 -3.10 -1.46
CA PHE A 105 5.49 -3.11 -0.03
C PHE A 105 6.99 -2.99 0.29
N LEU A 106 7.82 -3.81 -0.37
CA LEU A 106 9.24 -3.89 -0.04
C LEU A 106 10.02 -2.66 -0.53
N GLU A 107 9.60 -2.05 -1.63
CA GLU A 107 10.19 -0.81 -2.15
C GLU A 107 9.90 0.38 -1.20
N ARG A 108 8.66 0.50 -0.73
CA ARG A 108 8.26 1.56 0.21
C ARG A 108 8.93 1.45 1.58
N ASN A 109 9.28 0.23 1.99
CA ASN A 109 9.89 -0.07 3.29
C ASN A 109 11.39 -0.39 3.19
N LEU A 110 12.02 -0.13 2.05
CA LEU A 110 13.39 -0.57 1.77
C LEU A 110 14.41 -0.02 2.77
N LEU A 111 14.22 1.22 3.22
CA LEU A 111 15.09 1.84 4.23
C LEU A 111 14.97 1.14 5.59
N GLY A 112 13.75 0.79 6.01
CA GLY A 112 13.53 0.00 7.22
C GLY A 112 14.18 -1.38 7.12
N MET A 113 13.94 -2.07 5.99
CA MET A 113 14.54 -3.38 5.67
C MET A 113 16.07 -3.34 5.64
N ALA A 114 16.65 -2.27 5.12
CA ALA A 114 18.09 -2.04 5.12
C ALA A 114 18.63 -1.77 6.53
N ALA A 115 17.91 -1.02 7.37
CA ALA A 115 18.33 -0.75 8.75
C ALA A 115 18.42 -2.03 9.58
N VAL A 116 17.44 -2.94 9.46
CA VAL A 116 17.55 -4.25 10.10
C VAL A 116 18.67 -5.07 9.49
N GLY A 117 18.83 -5.05 8.17
CA GLY A 117 19.98 -5.68 7.52
C GLY A 117 21.31 -5.22 8.10
N ALA A 118 21.45 -3.93 8.37
CA ALA A 118 22.62 -3.36 9.01
C ALA A 118 22.79 -3.84 10.45
N ILE A 119 21.71 -3.88 11.25
CA ILE A 119 21.77 -4.43 12.61
C ILE A 119 22.19 -5.91 12.59
N SER A 120 21.55 -6.72 11.73
CA SER A 120 21.86 -8.15 11.59
C SER A 120 23.29 -8.38 11.10
N ALA A 121 23.74 -7.62 10.09
CA ALA A 121 25.11 -7.68 9.57
C ALA A 121 26.13 -7.26 10.63
N PHE A 122 25.82 -6.22 11.42
CA PHE A 122 26.69 -5.74 12.49
C PHE A 122 26.89 -6.82 13.54
N ILE A 123 25.80 -7.45 13.99
CA ILE A 123 25.88 -8.51 15.00
C ILE A 123 26.62 -9.74 14.44
N LEU A 124 26.43 -10.08 13.15
CA LEU A 124 27.09 -11.22 12.50
C LEU A 124 28.59 -11.04 12.41
N ALA A 125 29.00 -9.82 12.09
CA ALA A 125 30.39 -9.48 11.95
C ALA A 125 31.11 -9.26 13.28
N TYR A 126 30.38 -8.89 14.35
CA TYR A 126 30.99 -8.45 15.60
C TYR A 126 31.80 -9.58 16.27
N PRO A 127 33.07 -9.34 16.62
CA PRO A 127 33.94 -10.34 17.21
C PRO A 127 33.61 -10.58 18.69
N SER A 128 32.61 -11.42 18.99
CA SER A 128 32.40 -11.96 20.35
C SER A 128 31.75 -13.35 20.30
N THR A 129 32.01 -14.22 21.28
CA THR A 129 31.46 -15.60 21.35
C THR A 129 30.02 -15.68 21.84
N SER A 130 29.50 -14.63 22.47
CA SER A 130 28.08 -14.51 22.88
C SER A 130 27.17 -13.98 21.75
N SER A 131 27.76 -13.59 20.62
CA SER A 131 27.10 -12.94 19.49
C SER A 131 26.08 -13.83 18.78
N ALA A 132 26.28 -15.15 18.70
CA ALA A 132 25.42 -16.02 17.91
C ALA A 132 23.98 -16.16 18.47
N VAL A 133 23.83 -16.23 19.81
CA VAL A 133 22.52 -16.32 20.46
C VAL A 133 21.80 -14.97 20.44
N LEU A 134 22.54 -13.88 20.67
CA LEU A 134 22.03 -12.52 20.51
C LEU A 134 21.65 -12.22 19.06
N LEU A 135 22.42 -12.70 18.09
CA LEU A 135 22.13 -12.60 16.65
C LEU A 135 20.82 -13.30 16.31
N LEU A 136 20.64 -14.54 16.77
CA LEU A 136 19.38 -15.27 16.60
C LEU A 136 18.22 -14.50 17.22
N PHE A 137 18.36 -14.02 18.46
CA PHE A 137 17.33 -13.24 19.13
C PHE A 137 17.00 -11.94 18.37
N TYR A 138 18.00 -11.18 17.92
CA TYR A 138 17.79 -9.94 17.17
C TYR A 138 17.26 -10.19 15.76
N LEU A 139 17.64 -11.29 15.10
CA LEU A 139 17.04 -11.73 13.84
C LEU A 139 15.57 -12.07 14.05
N PHE A 140 15.21 -12.84 15.08
CA PHE A 140 13.81 -13.15 15.37
C PHE A 140 13.02 -11.91 15.79
N ALA A 141 13.59 -11.04 16.60
CA ALA A 141 12.94 -9.80 17.03
C ALA A 141 12.74 -8.83 15.86
N SER A 142 13.73 -8.70 14.98
CA SER A 142 13.64 -7.84 13.80
C SER A 142 12.72 -8.44 12.73
N LEU A 143 12.74 -9.76 12.53
CA LEU A 143 11.77 -10.48 11.71
C LEU A 143 10.36 -10.32 12.27
N ALA A 144 10.19 -10.36 13.59
CA ALA A 144 8.91 -10.14 14.26
C ALA A 144 8.43 -8.69 14.10
N VAL A 145 9.31 -7.70 14.28
CA VAL A 145 9.00 -6.28 14.06
C VAL A 145 8.66 -6.03 12.60
N PHE A 146 9.36 -6.67 11.66
CA PHE A 146 9.02 -6.58 10.24
C PHE A 146 7.74 -7.30 9.89
N TYR A 147 7.50 -8.46 10.46
CA TYR A 147 6.25 -9.15 10.28
C TYR A 147 5.10 -8.29 10.82
N LEU A 148 5.30 -7.61 11.96
CA LEU A 148 4.36 -6.64 12.49
C LEU A 148 4.18 -5.45 11.54
N ALA A 149 5.27 -4.87 11.04
CA ALA A 149 5.24 -3.75 10.09
C ALA A 149 4.60 -4.15 8.75
N TYR A 150 4.82 -5.38 8.30
CA TYR A 150 4.17 -5.99 7.14
C TYR A 150 2.69 -6.22 7.41
N LEU A 151 2.30 -6.75 8.57
CA LEU A 151 0.90 -6.90 8.94
C LEU A 151 0.20 -5.54 9.01
N VAL A 152 0.82 -4.54 9.64
CA VAL A 152 0.31 -3.18 9.73
C VAL A 152 0.24 -2.54 8.35
N SER A 153 1.27 -2.68 7.52
CA SER A 153 1.30 -2.10 6.19
C SER A 153 0.42 -2.84 5.18
N SER A 154 0.25 -4.16 5.28
CA SER A 154 -0.69 -4.93 4.46
C SER A 154 -2.13 -4.67 4.91
N TYR A 155 -2.35 -4.43 6.19
CA TYR A 155 -3.62 -3.90 6.72
C TYR A 155 -3.90 -2.49 6.19
N LEU A 156 -2.94 -1.57 6.25
CA LEU A 156 -3.05 -0.23 5.66
C LEU A 156 -3.22 -0.30 4.13
N SER A 157 -2.51 -1.20 3.47
CA SER A 157 -2.54 -1.37 2.01
C SER A 157 -3.83 -2.04 1.54
N SER A 158 -4.39 -3.00 2.27
CA SER A 158 -5.72 -3.57 1.97
C SER A 158 -6.83 -2.56 2.27
N ARG A 159 -6.62 -1.69 3.26
CA ARG A 159 -7.52 -0.57 3.56
C ARG A 159 -7.48 0.54 2.51
N TRP A 160 -6.35 0.75 1.83
CA TRP A 160 -6.19 1.76 0.77
C TRP A 160 -6.38 1.22 -0.66
N ALA A 161 -6.04 -0.03 -0.93
CA ALA A 161 -6.33 -0.70 -2.20
C ALA A 161 -7.84 -0.96 -2.41
N GLY A 162 -8.65 -0.80 -1.36
CA GLY A 162 -10.11 -0.72 -1.48
C GLY A 162 -10.65 0.68 -1.85
N SER A 163 -9.79 1.62 -2.28
CA SER A 163 -10.18 2.98 -2.69
C SER A 163 -9.87 3.35 -4.14
N GLU A 164 -9.26 2.47 -4.93
CA GLU A 164 -9.23 2.61 -6.39
C GLU A 164 -10.20 1.59 -7.01
N ASP A 165 -11.13 2.10 -7.81
CA ASP A 165 -12.27 1.44 -8.45
C ASP A 165 -13.46 1.04 -7.57
N LEU A 166 -13.83 1.95 -6.66
CA LEU A 166 -15.23 2.30 -6.58
C LEU A 166 -15.38 3.78 -6.91
N THR A 167 -15.24 4.11 -8.21
CA THR A 167 -16.22 5.02 -8.80
C THR A 167 -17.56 4.62 -8.17
N PRO A 168 -18.30 5.54 -7.50
CA PRO A 168 -19.65 5.22 -7.09
C PRO A 168 -20.28 4.57 -8.30
N LEU A 169 -20.70 3.29 -8.18
CA LEU A 169 -21.32 2.58 -9.30
C LEU A 169 -22.17 3.62 -10.00
N PRO A 170 -21.97 3.91 -11.30
CA PRO A 170 -22.93 4.75 -12.00
C PRO A 170 -24.27 4.16 -11.63
N LEU A 171 -25.09 4.98 -10.95
CA LEU A 171 -26.46 4.61 -10.62
C LEU A 171 -26.99 3.97 -11.90
N PRO A 172 -27.38 2.69 -11.83
CA PRO A 172 -27.51 1.83 -13.01
C PRO A 172 -28.19 2.64 -14.09
N ASP A 173 -27.52 2.94 -15.22
CA ASP A 173 -27.89 3.95 -16.23
C ASP A 173 -29.40 4.16 -16.31
N LEU A 174 -29.88 4.92 -15.33
CA LEU A 174 -31.15 5.58 -15.35
C LEU A 174 -30.60 6.91 -15.77
N GLU A 175 -30.38 7.08 -17.08
CA GLU A 175 -30.38 8.41 -17.67
C GLU A 175 -31.43 9.17 -16.87
N PRO A 176 -31.03 10.14 -16.04
CA PRO A 176 -32.01 10.85 -15.26
C PRO A 176 -32.80 11.58 -16.31
N LYS A 177 -33.98 11.03 -16.67
CA LYS A 177 -35.07 11.82 -17.21
C LYS A 177 -35.06 13.05 -16.31
N ARG A 178 -34.82 14.23 -16.90
CA ARG A 178 -34.60 15.51 -16.20
C ARG A 178 -35.87 16.00 -15.49
N ASP A 179 -36.68 15.06 -15.05
CA ASP A 179 -37.96 15.20 -14.39
C ASP A 179 -37.71 15.55 -12.92
N ALA A 180 -38.59 16.36 -12.35
CA ALA A 180 -38.49 16.81 -10.97
C ALA A 180 -38.38 15.63 -9.97
N TYR A 181 -38.97 14.49 -10.33
CA TYR A 181 -38.95 13.24 -9.57
C TYR A 181 -37.55 12.70 -9.31
N SER A 182 -36.69 12.67 -10.32
CA SER A 182 -35.32 12.12 -10.22
C SER A 182 -34.45 12.97 -9.29
N ARG A 183 -34.63 14.30 -9.32
CA ARG A 183 -33.90 15.23 -8.46
C ARG A 183 -34.34 15.13 -7.01
N ASP A 184 -35.63 14.96 -6.78
CA ASP A 184 -36.17 14.78 -5.43
C ASP A 184 -35.71 13.45 -4.83
N LEU A 185 -35.70 12.36 -5.62
CA LEU A 185 -35.15 11.08 -5.19
C LEU A 185 -33.66 11.19 -4.83
N GLU A 186 -32.85 11.82 -5.68
CA GLU A 186 -31.42 12.00 -5.40
C GLU A 186 -31.19 12.79 -4.11
N ARG A 187 -31.92 13.90 -3.92
CA ARG A 187 -31.84 14.73 -2.71
C ARG A 187 -32.18 13.93 -1.46
N VAL A 188 -33.24 13.14 -1.53
CA VAL A 188 -33.77 12.36 -0.41
C VAL A 188 -32.86 11.18 -0.05
N VAL A 189 -32.33 10.47 -1.06
CA VAL A 189 -31.33 9.41 -0.85
C VAL A 189 -30.05 9.99 -0.25
N ARG A 190 -29.60 11.14 -0.75
CA ARG A 190 -28.41 11.82 -0.23
C ARG A 190 -28.59 12.25 1.22
N ALA A 191 -29.78 12.79 1.57
CA ALA A 191 -30.10 13.16 2.95
C ALA A 191 -30.01 11.96 3.91
N PHE A 192 -30.55 10.81 3.52
CA PHE A 192 -30.45 9.60 4.34
C PHE A 192 -29.01 9.09 4.42
N VAL A 193 -28.33 8.90 3.28
CA VAL A 193 -26.98 8.33 3.26
C VAL A 193 -25.99 9.23 3.99
N GLU A 194 -25.98 10.53 3.73
CA GLU A 194 -24.97 11.45 4.28
C GLU A 194 -25.29 11.90 5.71
N LYS A 195 -26.56 12.23 6.00
CA LYS A 195 -26.98 12.85 7.27
C LYS A 195 -27.72 11.89 8.20
N GLY A 196 -28.11 10.70 7.73
CA GLY A 196 -28.85 9.72 8.54
C GLY A 196 -30.33 10.03 8.70
N ASP A 197 -30.83 11.06 8.01
CA ASP A 197 -32.23 11.47 8.12
C ASP A 197 -33.12 10.55 7.28
N SER A 198 -33.85 9.66 7.96
CA SER A 198 -34.73 8.66 7.34
C SER A 198 -36.11 9.22 6.96
N ALA A 199 -36.54 10.34 7.57
CA ALA A 199 -37.89 10.85 7.40
C ALA A 199 -38.19 11.27 5.94
N PRO A 200 -37.31 12.03 5.23
CA PRO A 200 -37.53 12.38 3.83
C PRO A 200 -37.67 11.15 2.93
N LEU A 201 -36.88 10.10 3.19
CA LEU A 201 -36.86 8.87 2.38
C LEU A 201 -38.13 8.06 2.57
N LEU A 202 -38.59 7.92 3.81
CA LEU A 202 -39.84 7.23 4.12
C LEU A 202 -41.03 7.94 3.50
N VAL A 203 -41.12 9.27 3.64
CA VAL A 203 -42.20 10.07 3.04
C VAL A 203 -42.21 9.93 1.52
N PHE A 204 -41.04 9.97 0.89
CA PHE A 204 -40.92 9.79 -0.56
C PHE A 204 -41.41 8.40 -0.99
N VAL A 205 -41.04 7.34 -0.27
CA VAL A 205 -41.46 5.97 -0.60
C VAL A 205 -42.96 5.79 -0.40
N VAL A 206 -43.52 6.25 0.73
CA VAL A 206 -44.96 6.12 1.01
C VAL A 206 -45.81 6.87 -0.01
N ARG A 207 -45.39 8.07 -0.41
CA ARG A 207 -46.10 8.87 -1.41
C ARG A 207 -46.12 8.21 -2.80
N ASN A 208 -45.01 7.57 -3.19
CA ASN A 208 -44.82 7.09 -4.56
C ASN A 208 -45.11 5.60 -4.74
N ALA A 209 -45.15 4.83 -3.66
CA ALA A 209 -45.50 3.41 -3.65
C ALA A 209 -46.93 3.18 -3.14
N SER A 210 -47.83 4.16 -3.29
CA SER A 210 -49.22 4.09 -2.84
C SER A 210 -50.05 2.97 -3.51
N SER A 211 -49.53 2.38 -4.59
CA SER A 211 -50.12 1.22 -5.27
C SER A 211 -49.78 -0.13 -4.60
N LEU A 212 -48.87 -0.16 -3.61
CA LEU A 212 -48.57 -1.37 -2.84
C LEU A 212 -49.59 -1.54 -1.71
N TYR A 213 -50.02 -2.79 -1.47
CA TYR A 213 -50.82 -3.14 -0.30
C TYR A 213 -50.08 -2.72 0.98
N THR A 214 -50.77 -2.02 1.88
CA THR A 214 -50.26 -1.50 3.16
C THR A 214 -49.32 -2.46 3.94
N PRO A 215 -49.64 -3.76 4.11
CA PRO A 215 -48.75 -4.68 4.84
C PRO A 215 -47.41 -4.95 4.12
N HIS A 216 -47.38 -4.96 2.79
CA HIS A 216 -46.14 -5.16 2.02
C HIS A 216 -45.28 -3.89 2.06
N LEU A 217 -45.91 -2.72 2.01
CA LEU A 217 -45.21 -1.45 2.13
C LEU A 217 -44.54 -1.32 3.50
N GLU A 218 -45.25 -1.70 4.57
CA GLU A 218 -44.71 -1.71 5.93
C GLU A 218 -43.47 -2.62 6.04
N GLU A 219 -43.54 -3.84 5.51
CA GLU A 219 -42.40 -4.78 5.53
C GLU A 219 -41.18 -4.25 4.76
N ILE A 220 -41.41 -3.51 3.66
CA ILE A 220 -40.35 -2.93 2.83
C ILE A 220 -39.67 -1.76 3.54
N ILE A 221 -40.42 -0.89 4.22
CA ILE A 221 -39.88 0.31 4.88
C ILE A 221 -39.32 0.04 6.28
N ARG A 222 -39.76 -1.06 6.94
CA ARG A 222 -39.37 -1.42 8.31
C ARG A 222 -37.87 -1.36 8.60
N PRO A 223 -36.95 -1.80 7.71
CA PRO A 223 -35.51 -1.73 7.96
C PRO A 223 -34.97 -0.29 8.04
N ILE A 224 -35.60 0.66 7.35
CA ILE A 224 -35.22 2.08 7.36
C ILE A 224 -35.94 2.83 8.47
N ALA A 225 -37.21 2.49 8.75
CA ALA A 225 -37.98 3.10 9.82
C ALA A 225 -37.41 2.78 11.22
N ASN A 226 -36.91 1.56 11.42
CA ASN A 226 -36.31 1.13 12.69
C ASN A 226 -34.80 1.39 12.78
N TYR A 227 -34.24 2.08 11.79
CA TYR A 227 -32.82 2.35 11.75
C TYR A 227 -32.44 3.34 12.88
N ARG A 228 -31.47 2.96 13.70
CA ARG A 228 -30.85 3.82 14.71
C ARG A 228 -29.37 3.93 14.42
N GLU A 229 -28.88 5.15 14.36
CA GLU A 229 -27.46 5.43 14.19
C GLU A 229 -26.67 4.88 15.38
N ALA A 230 -25.60 4.14 15.09
CA ALA A 230 -24.66 3.71 16.12
C ALA A 230 -23.92 4.94 16.66
N SER A 231 -24.16 5.29 17.92
CA SER A 231 -23.46 6.41 18.58
C SER A 231 -21.99 6.06 18.81
N ALA A 232 -21.10 6.93 18.36
CA ALA A 232 -19.68 6.81 18.65
C ALA A 232 -19.43 7.04 20.16
N PRO A 233 -18.51 6.30 20.80
CA PRO A 233 -18.11 6.58 22.17
C PRO A 233 -17.57 8.01 22.30
N SER A 234 -17.94 8.73 23.36
CA SER A 234 -17.51 10.14 23.58
C SER A 234 -15.99 10.33 23.69
N LEU A 235 -15.27 9.27 24.03
CA LEU A 235 -13.80 9.21 24.16
C LEU A 235 -13.11 8.57 22.95
N ALA A 236 -13.84 8.31 21.85
CA ALA A 236 -13.25 7.75 20.65
C ALA A 236 -12.31 8.79 19.99
N PRO A 237 -11.07 8.41 19.63
CA PRO A 237 -10.18 9.34 18.93
C PRO A 237 -10.75 9.69 17.54
N PRO A 238 -10.42 10.87 16.97
CA PRO A 238 -11.11 11.42 15.78
C PRO A 238 -11.19 10.47 14.58
N TRP A 239 -10.16 9.66 14.35
CA TRP A 239 -10.10 8.66 13.29
C TRP A 239 -11.07 7.47 13.47
N VAL A 240 -11.48 7.16 14.71
CA VAL A 240 -12.51 6.15 15.00
C VAL A 240 -13.90 6.73 14.72
N VAL A 241 -14.13 8.00 15.06
CA VAL A 241 -15.39 8.69 14.77
C VAL A 241 -15.61 8.78 13.26
N GLU A 242 -14.58 9.15 12.50
CA GLU A 242 -14.61 9.17 11.03
C GLU A 242 -14.84 7.77 10.44
N LYS A 243 -14.21 6.73 11.02
CA LYS A 243 -14.40 5.33 10.61
C LYS A 243 -15.85 4.87 10.83
N MET A 244 -16.40 5.12 12.02
CA MET A 244 -17.79 4.77 12.34
C MET A 244 -18.76 5.52 11.42
N ALA A 245 -18.53 6.80 11.15
CA ALA A 245 -19.33 7.57 10.20
C ALA A 245 -19.29 6.98 8.77
N LEU A 246 -18.13 6.53 8.30
CA LEU A 246 -17.99 5.90 6.98
C LEU A 246 -18.68 4.53 6.91
N GLU A 247 -18.53 3.70 7.95
CA GLU A 247 -19.21 2.41 8.05
C GLU A 247 -20.74 2.59 8.08
N GLU A 248 -21.19 3.64 8.75
CA GLU A 248 -22.60 3.96 8.87
C GLU A 248 -23.19 4.46 7.55
N ARG A 249 -22.47 5.30 6.79
CA ARG A 249 -22.85 5.67 5.42
C ARG A 249 -22.97 4.44 4.51
N ARG A 250 -22.05 3.47 4.64
CA ARG A 250 -22.10 2.20 3.87
C ARG A 250 -23.33 1.37 4.22
N ARG A 251 -23.64 1.23 5.52
CA ARG A 251 -24.85 0.52 5.97
C ARG A 251 -26.11 1.17 5.41
N ARG A 252 -26.22 2.49 5.46
CA ARG A 252 -27.36 3.24 4.89
C ARG A 252 -27.50 3.03 3.38
N ALA A 253 -26.39 3.05 2.64
CA ALA A 253 -26.41 2.80 1.21
C ALA A 253 -26.88 1.38 0.86
N VAL A 254 -26.50 0.38 1.66
CA VAL A 254 -26.99 -1.01 1.49
C VAL A 254 -28.50 -1.09 1.75
N LEU A 255 -28.99 -0.42 2.80
CA LEU A 255 -30.43 -0.37 3.10
C LEU A 255 -31.24 0.26 1.96
N VAL A 256 -30.73 1.34 1.36
CA VAL A 256 -31.37 1.96 0.18
C VAL A 256 -31.40 1.00 -1.01
N LYS A 257 -30.29 0.30 -1.29
CA LYS A 257 -30.24 -0.70 -2.38
C LYS A 257 -31.24 -1.82 -2.15
N GLU A 258 -31.34 -2.30 -0.91
CA GLU A 258 -32.27 -3.35 -0.55
C GLU A 258 -33.73 -2.87 -0.66
N LEU A 259 -34.03 -1.66 -0.21
CA LEU A 259 -35.34 -1.02 -0.40
C LEU A 259 -35.72 -0.96 -1.89
N VAL A 260 -34.83 -0.44 -2.75
CA VAL A 260 -35.09 -0.36 -4.20
C VAL A 260 -35.33 -1.75 -4.81
N ARG A 261 -34.53 -2.75 -4.40
CA ARG A 261 -34.69 -4.14 -4.85
C ARG A 261 -36.06 -4.70 -4.43
N ARG A 262 -36.47 -4.49 -3.18
CA ARG A 262 -37.77 -4.96 -2.66
C ARG A 262 -38.94 -4.24 -3.33
N LEU A 263 -38.84 -2.93 -3.56
CA LEU A 263 -39.85 -2.14 -4.28
C LEU A 263 -40.02 -2.61 -5.73
N LYS A 264 -38.91 -2.92 -6.42
CA LYS A 264 -38.96 -3.51 -7.77
C LYS A 264 -39.63 -4.89 -7.78
N ALA A 265 -39.30 -5.75 -6.82
CA ALA A 265 -39.86 -7.10 -6.73
C ALA A 265 -41.39 -7.11 -6.51
N HIS A 266 -41.92 -6.12 -5.79
CA HIS A 266 -43.35 -6.03 -5.48
C HIS A 266 -44.14 -5.14 -6.46
N GLY A 267 -43.52 -4.70 -7.57
CA GLY A 267 -44.19 -3.87 -8.58
C GLY A 267 -44.49 -2.44 -8.14
N GLY A 268 -43.86 -1.96 -7.06
CA GLY A 268 -44.02 -0.59 -6.53
C GLY A 268 -43.30 0.48 -7.36
N ILE A 269 -42.41 0.06 -8.26
CA ILE A 269 -41.76 0.93 -9.24
C ILE A 269 -42.11 0.34 -10.62
N ARG A 270 -43.23 0.76 -11.21
CA ARG A 270 -43.46 0.57 -12.64
C ARG A 270 -42.38 1.35 -13.37
N GLY A 271 -41.69 0.69 -14.30
CA GLY A 271 -40.55 1.24 -15.02
C GLY A 271 -40.80 2.68 -15.49
N ALA A 272 -39.82 3.53 -15.21
CA ALA A 272 -39.58 4.73 -15.98
C ALA A 272 -38.83 4.37 -17.26
#